data_AF-A0A651HCX5-F1
#
_entry.id   AF-A0A651HCX5-F1
#
_cell.length_a   1.000
_cell.length_b   1.000
_cell.length_c   1.000
_cell.angle_alpha   90.00
_cell.angle_beta   90.00
_cell.angle_gamma   90.00
#
_symmetry.space_group_name_H-M   'P 1'
#
loop_
_entity.id
_entity.type
_entity.pdbx_description
1 polymer ?
#
loop_
_entity_poly.entity_id
_entity_poly.type
_entity_poly.pdbx_seq_one_letter_code
_entity_poly.pdbx_strand_id
1 'polypeptide(L)'
;MHSKTFSAISTAAPRPSANCPNPTTDPPAMTFLTLRFLLLAGLLLALTGTALAETDASVLRQRMEARLPAIDRLKAQQLLGENNRGLLEWRAAVPNERSGQLVEEENRDRRAVYVLLARQTGGTPEAVARLRARNIAKASAPGIWIQHEDGNWYLKE
;
A
#
# COMPACT_ATOMS: atom_id res chain seq x y z
N MET A 1 64.73 -48.51 22.21
CA MET A 1 63.52 -49.16 21.67
C MET A 1 62.34 -48.76 22.52
N HIS A 2 61.37 -48.11 21.88
CA HIS A 2 59.92 -48.08 22.13
C HIS A 2 59.38 -46.69 21.78
N SER A 3 58.83 -46.64 20.57
CA SER A 3 58.10 -45.54 19.96
C SER A 3 56.74 -45.30 20.63
N LYS A 4 56.10 -44.22 20.17
CA LYS A 4 54.65 -43.91 20.13
C LYS A 4 54.22 -42.92 21.22
N THR A 5 53.38 -41.90 21.00
CA THR A 5 52.62 -41.39 19.84
C THR A 5 52.02 -40.04 20.25
N PHE A 6 51.86 -39.15 19.28
CA PHE A 6 51.10 -37.90 19.36
C PHE A 6 49.59 -38.20 19.50
N SER A 7 48.85 -37.42 20.32
CA SER A 7 47.46 -37.03 20.01
C SER A 7 46.97 -35.91 20.93
N ALA A 8 46.66 -34.79 20.30
CA ALA A 8 45.91 -33.69 20.86
C ALA A 8 44.41 -34.05 20.92
N ILE A 9 43.75 -33.76 22.05
CA ILE A 9 42.29 -33.66 22.10
C ILE A 9 41.94 -32.45 22.96
N SER A 10 41.52 -31.38 22.28
CA SER A 10 40.97 -30.16 22.85
C SER A 10 39.54 -30.41 23.32
N THR A 11 39.28 -30.21 24.62
CA THR A 11 37.97 -30.39 25.24
C THR A 11 37.12 -29.14 25.01
N ALA A 12 36.19 -29.20 24.05
CA ALA A 12 35.19 -28.17 23.83
C ALA A 12 33.99 -28.35 24.78
N ALA A 13 33.55 -27.22 25.35
CA ALA A 13 32.44 -27.08 26.30
C ALA A 13 31.05 -27.50 25.74
N PRO A 14 30.07 -27.80 26.62
CA PRO A 14 28.72 -28.18 26.20
C PRO A 14 27.93 -26.98 25.65
N ARG A 15 27.27 -27.18 24.51
CA ARG A 15 26.31 -26.21 23.95
C ARG A 15 24.95 -26.35 24.64
N PRO A 16 24.30 -25.24 25.07
CA PRO A 16 22.92 -25.28 25.50
C PRO A 16 21.96 -25.47 24.32
N SER A 17 20.90 -26.22 24.62
CA SER A 17 19.77 -26.63 23.77
C SER A 17 19.15 -25.48 22.95
N ALA A 18 19.13 -25.62 21.62
CA ALA A 18 18.33 -24.78 20.74
C ALA A 18 16.92 -25.36 20.64
N ASN A 19 16.05 -24.93 21.54
CA ASN A 19 14.61 -25.15 21.46
C ASN A 19 14.03 -24.04 20.56
N CYS A 20 13.87 -24.31 19.26
CA CYS A 20 13.21 -23.38 18.34
C CYS A 20 11.69 -23.62 18.40
N PRO A 21 10.86 -22.65 18.81
CA PRO A 21 9.43 -22.71 18.52
C PRO A 21 9.21 -22.45 17.02
N ASN A 22 8.47 -23.35 16.37
CA ASN A 22 7.92 -23.16 15.03
C ASN A 22 7.01 -21.91 14.99
N PRO A 23 7.22 -20.96 14.07
CA PRO A 23 6.21 -19.96 13.75
C PRO A 23 5.27 -20.51 12.65
N THR A 24 4.40 -21.45 13.01
CA THR A 24 3.11 -21.57 12.32
C THR A 24 2.12 -20.71 13.06
N THR A 25 2.19 -19.41 12.80
CA THR A 25 1.04 -18.53 12.97
C THR A 25 0.65 -18.11 11.58
N ASP A 26 -0.21 -18.91 10.95
CA ASP A 26 -1.17 -18.31 10.03
C ASP A 26 -1.88 -17.23 10.85
N PRO A 27 -1.77 -15.94 10.50
CA PRO A 27 -2.60 -14.95 11.16
C PRO A 27 -4.06 -15.38 10.92
N PRO A 28 -4.94 -15.27 11.94
CA PRO A 28 -6.35 -15.57 11.73
C PRO A 28 -6.82 -14.78 10.52
N ALA A 29 -7.61 -15.44 9.66
CA ALA A 29 -8.33 -14.80 8.57
C ALA A 29 -9.18 -13.68 9.17
N MET A 30 -8.58 -12.49 9.28
CA MET A 30 -9.22 -11.30 9.73
C MET A 30 -10.07 -10.85 8.55
N THR A 31 -11.27 -11.41 8.54
CA THR A 31 -12.46 -10.91 7.88
C THR A 31 -12.65 -9.45 8.27
N PHE A 32 -11.87 -8.55 7.67
CA PHE A 32 -12.12 -7.11 7.63
C PHE A 32 -13.05 -6.79 6.45
N LEU A 33 -13.92 -7.74 6.12
CA LEU A 33 -15.12 -7.53 5.33
C LEU A 33 -16.13 -6.84 6.25
N THR A 34 -15.97 -5.53 6.44
CA THR A 34 -17.08 -4.57 6.48
C THR A 34 -16.50 -3.18 6.67
N LEU A 35 -17.01 -2.27 5.84
CA LEU A 35 -17.15 -0.84 6.16
C LEU A 35 -16.03 0.12 5.76
N ARG A 36 -15.76 0.25 4.45
CA ARG A 36 -15.52 1.56 3.81
C ARG A 36 -16.12 1.62 2.40
N PHE A 37 -17.42 1.35 2.32
CA PHE A 37 -18.26 1.49 1.13
C PHE A 37 -18.69 2.95 0.83
N LEU A 38 -18.13 3.97 1.49
CA LEU A 38 -18.65 5.33 1.40
C LEU A 38 -17.55 6.36 1.15
N LEU A 39 -17.15 6.51 -0.11
CA LEU A 39 -16.78 7.80 -0.72
C LEU A 39 -17.08 7.76 -2.24
N LEU A 40 -18.27 7.27 -2.61
CA LEU A 40 -18.77 7.26 -3.99
C LEU A 40 -20.29 7.52 -4.00
N ALA A 41 -20.75 8.50 -3.25
CA ALA A 41 -22.11 9.03 -3.38
C ALA A 41 -22.19 10.43 -2.76
N GLY A 42 -22.35 11.45 -3.58
CA GLY A 42 -22.66 12.79 -3.07
C GLY A 42 -22.22 13.95 -3.95
N LEU A 43 -22.74 14.05 -5.18
CA LEU A 43 -23.42 15.28 -5.62
C LEU A 43 -24.31 14.97 -6.83
N LEU A 44 -25.62 14.96 -6.57
CA LEU A 44 -26.66 14.96 -7.58
C LEU A 44 -26.69 16.35 -8.23
N LEU A 45 -26.45 16.42 -9.54
CA LEU A 45 -27.05 17.46 -10.37
C LEU A 45 -27.53 16.82 -11.66
N ALA A 46 -28.85 16.70 -11.77
CA ALA A 46 -29.51 16.30 -13.00
C ALA A 46 -29.29 17.38 -14.06
N LEU A 47 -28.55 17.05 -15.11
CA LEU A 47 -28.69 17.68 -16.41
C LEU A 47 -28.44 16.61 -17.47
N THR A 48 -29.49 16.28 -18.20
CA THR A 48 -29.47 15.40 -19.37
C THR A 48 -28.47 15.91 -20.40
N GLY A 49 -27.42 15.13 -20.67
CA GLY A 49 -26.39 15.47 -21.66
C GLY A 49 -25.57 14.26 -22.07
N THR A 50 -25.94 13.66 -23.21
CA THR A 50 -25.16 12.77 -24.09
C THR A 50 -24.11 11.86 -23.44
N ALA A 51 -24.47 10.60 -23.25
CA ALA A 51 -23.56 9.49 -22.94
C ALA A 51 -22.60 9.21 -24.10
N LEU A 52 -21.46 9.92 -24.16
CA LEU A 52 -20.30 9.56 -24.99
C LEU A 52 -19.00 10.02 -24.31
N ALA A 53 -18.71 9.53 -23.10
CA ALA A 53 -17.38 9.61 -22.47
C ALA A 53 -17.19 8.65 -21.25
N GLU A 54 -18.07 7.66 -21.04
CA GLU A 54 -18.05 6.84 -19.82
C GLU A 54 -17.05 5.67 -19.85
N THR A 55 -16.55 5.29 -21.03
CA THR A 55 -15.67 4.12 -21.19
C THR A 55 -14.35 4.28 -20.45
N ASP A 56 -13.71 5.45 -20.52
CA ASP A 56 -12.38 5.64 -19.91
C ASP A 56 -12.43 5.69 -18.38
N ALA A 57 -13.40 6.42 -17.83
CA ALA A 57 -13.54 6.55 -16.37
C ALA A 57 -13.97 5.24 -15.71
N SER A 58 -14.89 4.49 -16.32
CA SER A 58 -15.35 3.20 -15.79
C SER A 58 -14.25 2.13 -15.85
N VAL A 59 -13.48 2.07 -16.94
CA VAL A 59 -12.35 1.14 -17.08
C VAL A 59 -11.21 1.49 -16.11
N LEU A 60 -10.91 2.78 -15.92
CA LEU A 60 -9.94 3.23 -14.91
C LEU A 60 -10.36 2.77 -13.51
N ARG A 61 -11.64 3.01 -13.16
CA ARG A 61 -12.19 2.59 -11.86
C ARG A 61 -12.05 1.08 -11.65
N GLN A 62 -12.45 0.27 -12.61
CA GLN A 62 -12.38 -1.19 -12.51
C GLN A 62 -10.94 -1.68 -12.28
N ARG A 63 -9.95 -1.14 -13.00
CA ARG A 63 -8.54 -1.50 -12.82
C ARG A 63 -7.99 -1.11 -11.45
N MET A 64 -8.36 0.09 -10.97
CA MET A 64 -7.96 0.54 -9.63
C MET A 64 -8.59 -0.34 -8.54
N GLU A 65 -9.88 -0.67 -8.67
CA GLU A 65 -10.59 -1.57 -7.74
C GLU A 65 -9.94 -2.95 -7.68
N ALA A 66 -9.55 -3.50 -8.83
CA ALA A 66 -8.88 -4.80 -8.89
C ALA A 66 -7.52 -4.81 -8.17
N ARG A 67 -6.84 -3.67 -8.03
CA ARG A 67 -5.53 -3.57 -7.34
C ARG A 67 -5.64 -3.29 -5.84
N LEU A 68 -6.79 -2.82 -5.35
CA LEU A 68 -6.97 -2.45 -3.94
C LEU A 68 -6.51 -3.53 -2.95
N PRO A 69 -6.88 -4.83 -3.10
CA PRO A 69 -6.49 -5.84 -2.13
C PRO A 69 -4.96 -6.03 -2.01
N ALA A 70 -4.22 -5.86 -3.12
CA ALA A 70 -2.77 -5.97 -3.11
C ALA A 70 -2.10 -4.71 -2.54
N ILE A 71 -2.63 -3.52 -2.88
CA ILE A 71 -2.16 -2.24 -2.31
C ILE A 71 -2.36 -2.22 -0.80
N ASP A 72 -3.53 -2.65 -0.32
CA ASP A 72 -3.85 -2.65 1.10
C ASP A 72 -2.93 -3.57 1.89
N ARG A 73 -2.56 -4.75 1.33
CA ARG A 73 -1.55 -5.63 1.95
C ARG A 73 -0.19 -4.95 2.06
N LEU A 74 0.27 -4.29 1.00
CA LEU A 74 1.56 -3.57 1.02
C LEU A 74 1.56 -2.41 2.02
N LYS A 75 0.44 -1.69 2.15
CA LYS A 75 0.27 -0.61 3.14
C LYS A 75 0.22 -1.15 4.57
N ALA A 76 -0.50 -2.25 4.80
CA ALA A 76 -0.59 -2.90 6.13
C ALA A 76 0.76 -3.47 6.58
N GLN A 77 1.60 -3.91 5.64
CA GLN A 77 2.99 -4.31 5.89
C GLN A 77 3.95 -3.12 6.06
N GLN A 78 3.44 -1.88 6.03
CA GLN A 78 4.21 -0.64 6.14
C GLN A 78 5.27 -0.46 5.03
N LEU A 79 5.16 -1.20 3.93
CA LEU A 79 6.05 -1.08 2.77
C LEU A 79 5.67 0.11 1.88
N LEU A 80 4.40 0.52 1.93
CA LEU A 80 3.83 1.55 1.08
C LEU A 80 3.09 2.61 1.91
N GLY A 81 3.16 3.87 1.49
CA GLY A 81 2.48 4.99 2.10
C GLY A 81 1.73 5.86 1.10
N GLU A 82 0.84 6.71 1.61
CA GLU A 82 0.08 7.69 0.81
C GLU A 82 0.73 9.06 0.95
N ASN A 83 1.23 9.60 -0.15
CA ASN A 83 1.92 10.88 -0.15
C ASN A 83 0.93 12.06 -0.14
N ASN A 84 1.44 13.28 0.07
CA ASN A 84 0.62 14.49 0.12
C ASN A 84 0.13 14.98 -1.25
N ARG A 85 0.43 14.23 -2.31
CA ARG A 85 -0.02 14.44 -3.69
C ARG A 85 -0.98 13.33 -4.16
N GLY A 86 -1.53 12.53 -3.24
CA GLY A 86 -2.52 11.51 -3.54
C GLY A 86 -1.96 10.30 -4.30
N LEU A 87 -0.65 10.08 -4.26
CA LEU A 87 0.02 8.94 -4.91
C LEU A 87 0.60 8.01 -3.85
N LEU A 88 0.86 6.77 -4.26
CA LEU A 88 1.52 5.77 -3.44
C LEU A 88 3.05 5.91 -3.55
N GLU A 89 3.74 5.83 -2.42
CA GLU A 89 5.19 5.86 -2.34
C GLU A 89 5.74 4.73 -1.47
N TRP A 90 6.83 4.11 -1.92
CA TRP A 90 7.54 3.08 -1.18
C TRP A 90 8.19 3.67 0.07
N ARG A 91 8.01 2.99 1.20
CA ARG A 91 8.59 3.33 2.52
C ARG A 91 9.70 2.36 2.94
N ALA A 92 9.88 1.31 2.16
CA ALA A 92 10.93 0.31 2.27
C ALA A 92 11.42 -0.09 0.87
N ALA A 93 12.40 -0.98 0.79
CA ALA A 93 12.82 -1.55 -0.48
C ALA A 93 11.64 -2.22 -1.20
N VAL A 94 11.60 -2.08 -2.52
CA VAL A 94 10.58 -2.73 -3.36
C VAL A 94 10.77 -4.26 -3.24
N PRO A 95 9.75 -5.01 -2.80
CA PRO A 95 9.93 -6.42 -2.46
C PRO A 95 10.13 -7.32 -3.68
N ASN A 96 9.58 -6.93 -4.83
CA ASN A 96 9.74 -7.62 -6.12
C ASN A 96 9.23 -6.72 -7.26
N GLU A 97 9.64 -7.04 -8.49
CA GLU A 97 9.29 -6.30 -9.70
C GLU A 97 7.76 -6.17 -9.89
N ARG A 98 7.02 -7.27 -9.68
CA ARG A 98 5.55 -7.27 -9.81
C ARG A 98 4.88 -6.24 -8.90
N SER A 99 5.39 -6.08 -7.68
CA SER A 99 4.87 -5.09 -6.74
C SER A 99 5.21 -3.66 -7.20
N GLY A 100 6.41 -3.46 -7.74
CA GLY A 100 6.80 -2.19 -8.37
C GLY A 100 5.87 -1.79 -9.50
N GLN A 101 5.65 -2.69 -10.47
CA GLN A 101 4.75 -2.48 -11.61
C GLN A 101 3.33 -2.16 -11.14
N LEU A 102 2.82 -2.91 -10.15
CA LEU A 102 1.48 -2.67 -9.60
C LEU A 102 1.31 -1.25 -9.05
N VAL A 103 2.30 -0.74 -8.31
CA VAL A 103 2.27 0.63 -7.73
C VAL A 103 2.40 1.69 -8.83
N GLU A 104 3.24 1.46 -9.83
CA GLU A 104 3.39 2.36 -10.97
C GLU A 104 2.10 2.48 -11.79
N GLU A 105 1.47 1.36 -12.10
CA GLU A 105 0.19 1.29 -12.81
C GLU A 105 -0.93 1.98 -12.04
N GLU A 106 -1.00 1.74 -10.73
CA GLU A 106 -1.96 2.42 -9.86
C GLU A 106 -1.75 3.93 -9.87
N ASN A 107 -0.50 4.38 -9.71
CA ASN A 107 -0.19 5.81 -9.72
C ASN A 107 -0.47 6.45 -11.10
N ARG A 108 -0.27 5.72 -12.20
CA ARG A 108 -0.65 6.16 -13.55
C ARG A 108 -2.17 6.36 -13.64
N ASP A 109 -2.94 5.38 -13.21
CA ASP A 109 -4.40 5.44 -13.29
C ASP A 109 -4.97 6.52 -12.33
N ARG A 110 -4.39 6.70 -11.14
CA ARG A 110 -4.72 7.83 -10.22
C ARG A 110 -4.53 9.19 -10.88
N ARG A 111 -3.41 9.41 -11.58
CA ARG A 111 -3.16 10.66 -12.33
C ARG A 111 -4.19 10.87 -13.43
N ALA A 112 -4.55 9.83 -14.18
CA ALA A 112 -5.59 9.92 -15.20
C ALA A 112 -6.94 10.32 -14.60
N VAL A 113 -7.32 9.73 -13.46
CA VAL A 113 -8.53 10.11 -12.72
C VAL A 113 -8.48 11.58 -12.28
N TYR A 114 -7.36 12.09 -11.80
CA TYR A 114 -7.24 13.49 -11.39
C TYR A 114 -7.43 14.45 -12.58
N VAL A 115 -6.90 14.12 -13.75
CA VAL A 115 -7.12 14.88 -14.97
C VAL A 115 -8.60 14.89 -15.36
N LEU A 116 -9.27 13.73 -15.32
CA LEU A 116 -10.69 13.63 -15.65
C LEU A 116 -11.56 14.45 -14.68
N LEU A 117 -11.33 14.31 -13.37
CA LEU A 117 -12.08 15.04 -12.35
C LEU A 117 -11.83 16.54 -12.41
N ALA A 118 -10.59 16.97 -12.67
CA ALA A 118 -10.26 18.38 -12.83
C ALA A 118 -11.05 19.01 -13.99
N ARG A 119 -11.13 18.31 -15.14
CA ARG A 119 -11.94 18.73 -16.29
C ARG A 119 -13.43 18.83 -15.96
N GLN A 120 -13.96 17.88 -15.19
CA GLN A 120 -15.37 17.86 -14.82
C GLN A 120 -15.74 18.95 -13.79
N THR A 121 -14.82 19.29 -12.89
CA THR A 121 -15.08 20.20 -11.76
C THR A 121 -14.58 21.63 -11.99
N GLY A 122 -13.87 21.90 -13.10
CA GLY A 122 -13.28 23.21 -13.39
C GLY A 122 -12.04 23.54 -12.55
N GLY A 123 -11.39 22.54 -11.95
CA GLY A 123 -10.18 22.69 -11.13
C GLY A 123 -8.89 22.23 -11.81
N THR A 124 -7.81 22.06 -11.03
CA THR A 124 -6.55 21.46 -11.51
C THR A 124 -6.37 20.03 -11.01
N PRO A 125 -5.67 19.15 -11.76
CA PRO A 125 -5.37 17.80 -11.31
C PRO A 125 -4.65 17.79 -9.96
N GLU A 126 -3.76 18.75 -9.70
CA GLU A 126 -3.02 18.88 -8.44
C GLU A 126 -3.95 19.18 -7.27
N ALA A 127 -4.96 20.05 -7.47
CA ALA A 127 -5.93 20.38 -6.43
C ALA A 127 -6.79 19.15 -6.07
N VAL A 128 -7.22 18.39 -7.07
CA VAL A 128 -7.95 17.11 -6.89
C VAL A 128 -7.08 16.11 -6.14
N ALA A 129 -5.82 15.97 -6.53
CA ALA A 129 -4.87 15.03 -5.92
C ALA A 129 -4.61 15.36 -4.43
N ARG A 130 -4.41 16.65 -4.11
CA ARG A 130 -4.27 17.16 -2.74
C ARG A 130 -5.53 16.90 -1.90
N LEU A 131 -6.70 17.15 -2.47
CA LEU A 131 -7.98 16.87 -1.80
C LEU A 131 -8.11 15.39 -1.47
N ARG A 132 -7.77 14.51 -2.41
CA ARG A 132 -7.76 13.07 -2.16
C ARG A 132 -6.75 12.69 -1.08
N ALA A 133 -5.53 13.22 -1.10
CA ALA A 133 -4.52 12.94 -0.08
C ALA A 133 -5.07 13.26 1.33
N ARG A 134 -5.70 14.42 1.51
CA ARG A 134 -6.36 14.79 2.77
C ARG A 134 -7.48 13.83 3.16
N ASN A 135 -8.32 13.44 2.21
CA ASN A 135 -9.42 12.51 2.48
C ASN A 135 -8.90 11.11 2.86
N ILE A 136 -7.85 10.63 2.20
CA ILE A 136 -7.18 9.37 2.54
C ILE A 136 -6.54 9.47 3.92
N ALA A 137 -5.84 10.56 4.25
CA ALA A 137 -5.23 10.75 5.57
C ALA A 137 -6.29 10.72 6.70
N LYS A 138 -7.46 11.32 6.48
CA LYS A 138 -8.58 11.30 7.42
C LYS A 138 -9.19 9.90 7.57
N ALA A 139 -9.35 9.20 6.45
CA ALA A 139 -10.03 7.91 6.39
C ALA A 139 -9.10 6.71 6.52
N SER A 140 -7.79 6.88 6.70
CA SER A 140 -6.85 5.74 6.80
C SER A 140 -6.98 5.04 8.15
N ALA A 141 -6.76 3.72 8.15
CA ALA A 141 -6.65 2.96 9.38
C ALA A 141 -5.35 3.31 10.14
N PRO A 142 -5.28 3.07 11.45
CA PRO A 142 -4.03 3.10 12.19
C PRO A 142 -2.97 2.18 11.57
N GLY A 143 -1.69 2.52 11.73
CA GLY A 143 -0.54 1.76 11.24
C GLY A 143 -0.23 1.96 9.75
N ILE A 144 -0.92 2.86 9.05
CA ILE A 144 -0.65 3.19 7.65
C ILE A 144 0.25 4.41 7.55
N TRP A 145 1.28 4.37 6.70
CA TRP A 145 2.13 5.52 6.40
C TRP A 145 1.38 6.59 5.62
N ILE A 146 1.35 7.80 6.16
CA ILE A 146 0.76 8.99 5.54
C ILE A 146 1.80 10.10 5.55
N GLN A 147 1.83 10.90 4.48
CA GLN A 147 2.65 12.10 4.43
C GLN A 147 1.82 13.34 4.80
N HIS A 148 2.33 14.16 5.70
CA HIS A 148 1.84 15.49 5.99
C HIS A 148 2.00 16.45 4.80
N GLU A 149 1.30 17.56 4.83
CA GLU A 149 1.37 18.58 3.78
C GLU A 149 2.77 19.22 3.64
N ASP A 150 3.56 19.21 4.71
CA ASP A 150 4.96 19.67 4.77
C ASP A 150 5.98 18.65 4.21
N GLY A 151 5.53 17.44 3.87
CA GLY A 151 6.36 16.36 3.34
C GLY A 151 6.87 15.36 4.38
N ASN A 152 6.64 15.61 5.67
CA ASN A 152 7.02 14.68 6.74
C ASN A 152 6.10 13.46 6.75
N TRP A 153 6.67 12.29 7.04
CA TRP A 153 5.93 11.04 7.10
C TRP A 153 5.60 10.65 8.54
N TYR A 154 4.41 10.11 8.76
CA TYR A 154 3.99 9.55 10.03
C TYR A 154 3.18 8.27 9.82
N LEU A 155 3.21 7.38 10.81
CA LEU A 155 2.26 6.28 10.89
C LEU A 155 0.98 6.80 11.52
N LYS A 156 -0.15 6.57 10.85
CA LYS A 156 -1.46 6.95 11.37
C LYS A 156 -1.69 6.26 12.72
N GLU A 157 -2.08 7.03 13.72
CA GLU A 157 -2.55 6.55 15.02
C GLU A 157 -4.03 6.14 14.99
#